data_AF-G8DNR6-F1
#
_entry.id   AF-G8DNR6-F1
#
_cell.length_a   1.000
_cell.length_b   1.000
_cell.length_c   1.000
_cell.angle_alpha   90.00
_cell.angle_beta   90.00
_cell.angle_gamma   90.00
#
_symmetry.space_group_name_H-M   'P 1'
#
loop_
_entity.id
_entity.type
_entity.pdbx_description
1 polymer ?
#
loop_
_entity_poly.entity_id
_entity_poly.type
_entity_poly.pdbx_seq_one_letter_code
_entity_poly.pdbx_strand_id
1 'polypeptide(L)'
;DFYGTIRYLLKLRKNIGAVDDIDHLGNRRVRAVGELMENQFRIGLVRMERAIKEKMSVYQEMSTAMPHDLINAKPVMAAIREFFGSSQLSQFMDQTNPLSEITHKRRLSALGPGGLSRERAGFEVRDVHPTHYGRICPIETPEGPNIGLISSLSCFARINEYGFIESPYRRVKDGVVLDYVAVSNAGESGLRQGDYLEISESKTLNAKLKAEGKRTMDLEPFSFYLSAWEEDRHTIAQANIKLDEHLNIVQDIVDARRQGNFVLVNKADVDYVDVSPKQLVSVAASLVPFLEHD
;
A
#
# COMPACT_ATOMS: atom_id res chain seq x y z
N ASP A 1 24.23 15.72 3.27
CA ASP A 1 23.44 14.81 4.12
C ASP A 1 24.05 14.58 5.50
N PHE A 2 25.24 14.00 5.61
CA PHE A 2 25.88 13.65 6.89
C PHE A 2 25.87 14.77 7.95
N TYR A 3 26.30 15.99 7.59
CA TYR A 3 26.27 17.13 8.50
C TYR A 3 24.84 17.55 8.91
N GLY A 4 23.86 17.39 8.01
CA GLY A 4 22.45 17.63 8.30
C GLY A 4 21.90 16.63 9.32
N THR A 5 22.22 15.34 9.16
CA THR A 5 21.85 14.27 10.10
C THR A 5 22.43 14.52 11.49
N ILE A 6 23.72 14.83 11.60
CA ILE A 6 24.36 15.15 12.89
C ILE A 6 23.71 16.38 13.51
N ARG A 7 23.44 17.42 12.71
CA ARG A 7 22.77 18.64 13.19
C ARG A 7 21.37 18.33 13.74
N TYR A 8 20.57 17.51 13.06
CA TYR A 8 19.25 17.12 13.53
C TYR A 8 19.33 16.28 14.81
N LEU A 9 20.27 15.32 14.88
CA LEU A 9 20.52 14.53 16.09
C LEU A 9 20.88 15.41 17.31
N LEU A 10 21.74 16.41 17.11
CA LEU A 10 22.09 17.37 18.16
C LEU A 10 20.90 18.25 18.58
N LYS A 11 19.98 18.56 17.66
CA LYS A 11 18.73 19.28 17.97
C LYS A 11 17.75 18.40 18.75
N LEU A 12 17.61 17.12 18.41
CA LEU A 12 16.79 16.16 19.15
C LEU A 12 17.24 16.05 20.61
N ARG A 13 18.55 16.05 20.88
CA ARG A 13 19.08 16.08 22.25
C ARG A 13 18.65 17.33 23.04
N LYS A 14 18.32 18.43 22.34
CA LYS A 14 17.77 19.66 22.92
C LYS A 14 16.24 19.69 22.91
N ASN A 15 15.58 18.57 22.62
CA ASN A 15 14.12 18.46 22.42
C ASN A 15 13.58 19.36 21.30
N ILE A 16 14.40 19.66 20.29
CA ILE A 16 14.00 20.43 19.12
C ILE A 16 13.82 19.44 17.96
N GLY A 17 12.57 19.02 17.72
CA GLY A 17 12.18 18.04 16.70
C GLY A 17 11.35 16.90 17.30
N ALA A 18 10.98 15.95 16.44
CA ALA A 18 10.28 14.72 16.83
C ALA A 18 11.17 13.50 16.58
N VAL A 19 11.03 12.47 17.42
CA VAL A 19 11.66 11.16 17.24
C VAL A 19 10.77 10.32 16.34
N ASP A 20 11.39 9.55 15.46
CA ASP A 20 10.67 8.69 14.52
C ASP A 20 10.11 7.46 15.21
N ASP A 21 8.88 7.10 14.84
CA ASP A 21 8.23 5.86 15.27
C ASP A 21 8.55 4.74 14.27
N ILE A 22 9.19 3.67 14.75
CA ILE A 22 9.61 2.53 13.92
C ILE A 22 8.43 1.65 13.46
N ASP A 23 7.29 1.72 14.15
CA ASP A 23 6.13 0.87 13.94
C ASP A 23 5.09 1.52 13.03
N HIS A 24 5.20 2.84 12.86
CA HIS A 24 4.41 3.62 11.91
C HIS A 24 4.48 3.03 10.49
N LEU A 25 3.33 2.78 9.85
CA LEU A 25 3.31 2.24 8.47
C LEU A 25 3.90 3.19 7.43
N GLY A 26 4.05 4.47 7.77
CA GLY A 26 4.83 5.41 6.95
C GLY A 26 6.33 5.09 6.90
N ASN A 27 6.85 4.35 7.88
CA ASN A 27 8.26 3.94 7.98
C ASN A 27 8.47 2.47 7.62
N ARG A 28 7.39 1.74 7.32
CA ARG A 28 7.41 0.33 6.92
C ARG A 28 6.90 0.19 5.49
N ARG A 29 7.71 -0.47 4.65
CA ARG A 29 7.43 -0.64 3.22
C ARG A 29 7.24 -2.10 2.88
N VAL A 30 6.22 -2.39 2.07
CA VAL A 30 5.98 -3.73 1.53
C VAL A 30 6.90 -3.95 0.33
N ARG A 31 7.62 -5.07 0.34
CA ARG A 31 8.39 -5.54 -0.81
C ARG A 31 7.61 -6.61 -1.56
N ALA A 32 7.19 -6.27 -2.77
CA ALA A 32 6.52 -7.22 -3.64
C ALA A 32 7.50 -8.25 -4.23
N VAL A 33 6.95 -9.34 -4.77
CA VAL A 33 7.74 -10.40 -5.43
C VAL A 33 8.63 -9.87 -6.55
N GLY A 34 8.18 -8.86 -7.30
CA GLY A 34 8.95 -8.24 -8.38
C GLY A 34 10.26 -7.64 -7.89
N GLU A 35 10.23 -6.85 -6.81
CA GLU A 35 11.44 -6.23 -6.23
C GLU A 35 12.37 -7.28 -5.62
N LEU A 36 11.83 -8.30 -4.95
CA LEU A 36 12.64 -9.39 -4.40
C LEU A 36 13.35 -10.16 -5.52
N MET A 37 12.63 -10.45 -6.60
CA MET A 37 13.17 -11.15 -7.76
C MET A 37 14.19 -10.30 -8.52
N GLU A 38 13.95 -8.99 -8.67
CA GLU A 38 14.90 -8.06 -9.27
C GLU A 38 16.23 -8.05 -8.51
N ASN A 39 16.19 -8.02 -7.17
CA ASN A 39 17.38 -8.07 -6.34
C ASN A 39 18.17 -9.37 -6.55
N GLN A 40 17.50 -10.52 -6.62
CA GLN A 40 18.15 -11.81 -6.88
C GLN A 40 18.70 -11.90 -8.30
N PHE A 41 17.96 -11.36 -9.27
CA PHE A 41 18.41 -11.26 -10.65
C PHE A 41 19.67 -10.41 -10.77
N ARG A 42 19.71 -9.25 -10.08
CA ARG A 42 20.89 -8.38 -10.00
C ARG A 42 22.10 -9.10 -9.43
N ILE A 43 21.93 -9.87 -8.35
CA ILE A 43 23.03 -10.69 -7.78
C ILE A 43 23.54 -11.71 -8.83
N GLY A 44 22.63 -12.35 -9.56
CA GLY A 44 22.97 -13.24 -10.67
C GLY A 44 23.77 -12.54 -11.77
N LEU A 45 23.37 -11.33 -12.16
CA LEU A 45 24.06 -10.52 -13.16
C LEU A 45 25.45 -10.08 -12.71
N VAL A 46 25.62 -9.66 -11.45
CA VAL A 46 26.93 -9.28 -10.90
C VAL A 46 27.91 -10.47 -10.90
N ARG A 47 27.42 -11.67 -10.58
CA ARG A 47 28.22 -12.91 -10.69
C ARG A 47 28.62 -13.20 -12.14
N MET A 48 27.69 -13.03 -13.07
CA MET A 48 27.94 -13.21 -14.51
C MET A 48 28.92 -12.16 -15.04
N GLU A 49 28.81 -10.89 -14.64
CA GLU A 49 29.71 -9.81 -15.00
C GLU A 49 31.15 -10.14 -14.57
N ARG A 50 31.33 -10.61 -13.34
CA ARG A 50 32.65 -11.04 -12.84
C ARG A 50 33.22 -12.17 -13.68
N ALA A 51 32.42 -13.19 -13.99
CA ALA A 51 32.85 -14.32 -14.82
C ALA A 51 33.22 -13.88 -16.25
N ILE A 52 32.49 -12.92 -16.82
CA ILE A 52 32.82 -12.33 -18.13
C ILE A 52 34.15 -11.59 -18.07
N LYS A 53 34.38 -10.74 -17.06
CA LYS A 53 35.65 -10.00 -16.87
C LYS A 53 36.84 -10.94 -16.71
N GLU A 54 36.67 -12.00 -15.92
CA GLU A 54 37.71 -13.03 -15.73
C GLU A 54 37.99 -13.77 -17.04
N LYS A 55 36.96 -14.22 -17.77
CA LYS A 55 37.12 -14.82 -19.10
C LYS A 55 37.81 -13.88 -20.07
N MET A 56 37.42 -12.60 -20.11
CA MET A 56 38.02 -11.61 -20.99
C MET A 56 39.51 -11.40 -20.73
N SER A 57 39.97 -11.61 -19.49
CA SER A 57 41.38 -11.46 -19.14
C SER A 57 42.22 -12.69 -19.53
N VAL A 58 41.60 -13.88 -19.58
CA VAL A 58 42.28 -15.16 -19.82
C VAL A 58 42.20 -15.61 -21.29
N TYR A 59 41.17 -15.17 -22.03
CA TYR A 59 40.92 -15.63 -23.38
C TYR A 59 41.97 -15.11 -24.37
N GLN A 60 42.80 -16.01 -24.90
CA GLN A 60 43.94 -15.68 -25.76
C GLN A 60 43.51 -15.19 -27.17
N GLU A 61 42.34 -15.61 -27.66
CA GLU A 61 41.81 -15.27 -28.99
C GLU A 61 40.66 -14.26 -28.91
N MET A 62 40.90 -13.10 -28.29
CA MET A 62 39.87 -12.06 -28.14
C MET A 62 39.41 -11.46 -29.47
N SER A 63 40.25 -11.49 -30.50
CA SER A 63 39.97 -10.91 -31.81
C SER A 63 38.87 -11.62 -32.60
N THR A 64 38.60 -12.89 -32.29
CA THR A 64 37.59 -13.74 -32.94
C THR A 64 36.42 -14.07 -32.02
N ALA A 65 36.50 -13.71 -30.73
CA ALA A 65 35.50 -14.05 -29.73
C ALA A 65 34.16 -13.35 -29.98
N MET A 66 33.07 -14.12 -29.90
CA MET A 66 31.71 -13.60 -30.01
C MET A 66 31.08 -13.42 -28.62
N PRO A 67 30.10 -12.52 -28.44
CA PRO A 67 29.50 -12.28 -27.12
C PRO A 67 28.93 -13.53 -26.41
N HIS A 68 28.43 -14.50 -27.18
CA HIS A 68 27.88 -15.75 -26.63
C HIS A 68 28.96 -16.68 -26.03
N ASP A 69 30.24 -16.53 -26.43
CA ASP A 69 31.35 -17.30 -25.86
C ASP A 69 31.70 -16.83 -24.43
N LEU A 70 31.46 -15.55 -24.17
CA LEU A 70 31.74 -14.90 -22.90
C LEU A 70 30.56 -15.06 -21.93
N ILE A 71 29.33 -14.92 -22.42
CA ILE A 71 28.11 -14.93 -21.59
C ILE A 71 27.78 -16.36 -21.11
N ASN A 72 27.54 -16.51 -19.81
CA ASN A 72 27.05 -17.75 -19.21
C ASN A 72 25.81 -17.46 -18.34
N ALA A 73 24.66 -18.01 -18.72
CA ALA A 73 23.40 -17.81 -18.01
C ALA A 73 23.28 -18.63 -16.70
N LYS A 74 24.15 -19.63 -16.47
CA LYS A 74 24.06 -20.52 -15.28
C LYS A 74 24.01 -19.76 -13.94
N PRO A 75 24.84 -18.73 -13.68
CA PRO A 75 24.80 -17.99 -12.41
C PRO A 75 23.47 -17.27 -12.16
N VAL A 76 22.88 -16.71 -13.22
CA VAL A 76 21.57 -16.04 -13.16
C VAL A 76 20.46 -17.05 -12.87
N MET A 77 20.43 -18.16 -13.63
CA MET A 77 19.45 -19.23 -13.43
C MET A 77 19.55 -19.87 -12.04
N ALA A 78 20.76 -20.03 -11.52
CA ALA A 78 20.99 -20.55 -10.18
C ALA A 78 20.42 -19.63 -9.10
N ALA A 79 20.65 -18.32 -9.20
CA ALA A 79 20.11 -17.34 -8.24
C ALA A 79 18.57 -17.33 -8.24
N ILE A 80 17.94 -17.41 -9.42
CA ILE A 80 16.47 -17.48 -9.52
C ILE A 80 15.94 -18.79 -8.92
N ARG A 81 16.56 -19.94 -9.22
CA ARG A 81 16.15 -21.24 -8.66
C ARG A 81 16.32 -21.30 -7.15
N GLU A 82 17.41 -20.74 -6.63
CA GLU A 82 17.66 -20.64 -5.19
C GLU A 82 16.56 -19.82 -4.51
N PHE A 83 16.18 -18.68 -5.08
CA PHE A 83 15.09 -17.85 -4.58
C PHE A 83 13.75 -18.61 -4.48
N PHE A 84 13.28 -19.23 -5.56
CA PHE A 84 12.00 -19.94 -5.52
C PHE A 84 12.05 -21.26 -4.75
N GLY A 85 13.22 -21.92 -4.68
CA GLY A 85 13.38 -23.23 -4.06
C GLY A 85 13.61 -23.19 -2.55
N SER A 86 14.27 -22.15 -2.02
CA SER A 86 14.72 -22.11 -0.62
C SER A 86 14.32 -20.87 0.17
N SER A 87 13.75 -19.85 -0.49
CA SER A 87 13.31 -18.64 0.22
C SER A 87 12.16 -18.97 1.17
N GLN A 88 12.24 -18.46 2.40
CA GLN A 88 11.16 -18.54 3.38
C GLN A 88 9.86 -17.87 2.92
N LEU A 89 9.96 -16.93 1.98
CA LEU A 89 8.82 -16.22 1.39
C LEU A 89 8.21 -16.96 0.19
N SER A 90 8.92 -17.97 -0.36
CA SER A 90 8.42 -18.85 -1.41
C SER A 90 7.81 -20.08 -0.76
N GLN A 91 6.51 -20.02 -0.48
CA GLN A 91 5.80 -21.05 0.28
C GLN A 91 4.86 -21.85 -0.63
N PHE A 92 4.59 -23.10 -0.25
CA PHE A 92 3.52 -23.87 -0.87
C PHE A 92 2.18 -23.20 -0.62
N MET A 93 1.44 -22.96 -1.70
CA MET A 93 0.16 -22.28 -1.63
C MET A 93 -0.86 -23.15 -0.87
N ASP A 94 -1.47 -22.60 0.18
CA ASP A 94 -2.67 -23.17 0.78
C ASP A 94 -3.82 -23.19 -0.24
N GLN A 95 -4.32 -24.39 -0.52
CA GLN A 95 -5.34 -24.68 -1.53
C GLN A 95 -6.52 -25.47 -0.93
N THR A 96 -6.70 -25.43 0.38
CA THR A 96 -7.80 -26.13 1.05
C THR A 96 -9.17 -25.64 0.57
N ASN A 97 -9.31 -24.33 0.31
CA ASN A 97 -10.49 -23.71 -0.28
C ASN A 97 -10.13 -22.37 -0.97
N PRO A 98 -11.02 -21.78 -1.80
CA PRO A 98 -10.73 -20.53 -2.50
C PRO A 98 -10.42 -19.35 -1.58
N LEU A 99 -11.03 -19.30 -0.40
CA LEU A 99 -10.75 -18.24 0.58
C LEU A 99 -9.31 -18.33 1.10
N SER A 100 -8.85 -19.54 1.39
CA SER A 100 -7.48 -19.79 1.87
C SER A 100 -6.45 -19.41 0.82
N GLU A 101 -6.73 -19.68 -0.46
CA GLU A 101 -5.88 -19.24 -1.57
C GLU A 101 -5.79 -17.70 -1.66
N ILE A 102 -6.94 -17.01 -1.61
CA ILE A 102 -7.00 -15.55 -1.69
C ILE A 102 -6.32 -14.90 -0.49
N THR A 103 -6.62 -15.37 0.72
CA THR A 103 -6.00 -14.88 1.96
C THR A 103 -4.49 -15.11 1.94
N HIS A 104 -4.03 -16.28 1.50
CA HIS A 104 -2.60 -16.56 1.45
C HIS A 104 -1.85 -15.64 0.48
N LYS A 105 -2.43 -15.33 -0.68
CA LYS A 105 -1.87 -14.37 -1.65
C LYS A 105 -1.85 -12.92 -1.15
N ARG A 106 -2.72 -12.57 -0.19
CA ARG A 106 -2.83 -11.23 0.41
C ARG A 106 -2.11 -11.10 1.75
N ARG A 107 -1.33 -12.12 2.14
CA ARG A 107 -0.59 -12.17 3.40
C ARG A 107 0.67 -11.30 3.33
N LEU A 108 0.91 -10.57 4.41
CA LEU A 108 2.13 -9.83 4.68
C LEU A 108 2.96 -10.57 5.73
N SER A 109 4.27 -10.60 5.55
CA SER A 109 5.21 -11.23 6.48
C SER A 109 6.31 -10.25 6.85
N ALA A 110 6.48 -10.01 8.16
CA ALA A 110 7.64 -9.30 8.70
C ALA A 110 8.89 -10.19 8.81
N LEU A 111 8.74 -11.50 8.60
CA LEU A 111 9.81 -12.49 8.60
C LEU A 111 10.45 -12.61 7.21
N GLY A 112 11.73 -12.98 7.16
CA GLY A 112 12.44 -13.31 5.93
C GLY A 112 13.75 -12.52 5.77
N PRO A 113 14.39 -12.60 4.59
CA PRO A 113 15.66 -11.92 4.33
C PRO A 113 15.56 -10.40 4.52
N GLY A 114 16.32 -9.86 5.47
CA GLY A 114 16.28 -8.43 5.82
C GLY A 114 15.09 -8.01 6.69
N GLY A 115 14.26 -8.95 7.13
CA GLY A 115 13.18 -8.75 8.09
C GLY A 115 13.55 -9.16 9.51
N LEU A 116 12.54 -9.41 10.32
CA LEU A 116 12.68 -9.84 11.71
C LEU A 116 12.82 -11.35 11.82
N SER A 117 13.33 -11.78 12.97
CA SER A 117 13.27 -13.18 13.41
C SER A 117 12.33 -13.28 14.59
N ARG A 118 11.76 -14.47 14.82
CA ARG A 118 10.80 -14.70 15.91
C ARG A 118 11.34 -14.31 17.29
N GLU A 119 12.64 -14.54 17.51
CA GLU A 119 13.33 -14.28 18.77
C GLU A 119 13.65 -12.79 18.97
N ARG A 120 13.90 -12.05 17.88
CA ARG A 120 14.18 -10.60 17.95
C ARG A 120 12.92 -9.74 17.97
N ALA A 121 11.77 -10.31 17.59
CA ALA A 121 10.50 -9.62 17.58
C ALA A 121 9.94 -9.50 19.00
N GLY A 122 10.14 -8.34 19.61
CA GLY A 122 9.53 -7.95 20.89
C GLY A 122 8.03 -7.70 20.79
N PHE A 123 7.45 -7.24 21.89
CA PHE A 123 6.01 -6.96 22.00
C PHE A 123 5.56 -5.83 21.06
N GLU A 124 6.27 -4.70 21.06
CA GLU A 124 5.91 -3.47 20.32
C GLU A 124 5.63 -3.74 18.83
N VAL A 125 6.51 -4.52 18.17
CA VAL A 125 6.38 -4.82 16.74
C VAL A 125 5.19 -5.76 16.44
N ARG A 126 4.74 -6.54 17.43
CA ARG A 126 3.62 -7.48 17.28
C ARG A 126 2.27 -6.83 17.60
N ASP A 127 2.29 -5.68 18.25
CA ASP A 127 1.09 -4.97 18.68
C ASP A 127 0.39 -4.28 17.50
N VAL A 128 -0.86 -3.88 17.71
CA VAL A 128 -1.67 -3.20 16.70
C VAL A 128 -1.39 -1.70 16.76
N HIS A 129 -0.74 -1.18 15.70
CA HIS A 129 -0.49 0.25 15.57
C HIS A 129 -1.71 0.98 14.96
N PRO A 130 -2.05 2.22 15.38
CA PRO A 130 -3.18 2.98 14.83
C PRO A 130 -3.16 3.13 13.30
N THR A 131 -1.97 3.23 12.69
CA THR A 131 -1.84 3.33 11.22
C THR A 131 -2.28 2.08 10.47
N HIS A 132 -2.46 0.94 11.15
CA HIS A 132 -3.00 -0.28 10.54
C HIS A 132 -4.44 -0.09 10.06
N TYR A 133 -5.16 0.90 10.58
CA TYR A 133 -6.53 1.23 10.21
C TYR A 133 -6.70 1.30 8.69
N GLY A 134 -7.55 0.43 8.14
CA GLY A 134 -7.83 0.40 6.70
C GLY A 134 -6.71 -0.19 5.81
N ARG A 135 -5.59 -0.62 6.38
CA ARG A 135 -4.39 -1.09 5.66
C ARG A 135 -4.05 -2.54 5.95
N ILE A 136 -3.95 -2.88 7.24
CA ILE A 136 -3.67 -4.22 7.74
C ILE A 136 -4.81 -4.63 8.66
N CYS A 137 -5.32 -5.85 8.47
CA CYS A 137 -6.38 -6.38 9.32
C CYS A 137 -5.86 -6.60 10.74
N PRO A 138 -6.47 -5.99 11.77
CA PRO A 138 -6.01 -6.12 13.15
C PRO A 138 -6.33 -7.48 13.78
N ILE A 139 -7.31 -8.21 13.23
CA ILE A 139 -7.83 -9.46 13.81
C ILE A 139 -7.34 -10.72 13.10
N GLU A 140 -6.95 -10.64 11.82
CA GLU A 140 -6.48 -11.80 11.06
C GLU A 140 -4.95 -11.94 11.17
N THR A 141 -4.52 -12.65 12.21
CA THR A 141 -3.13 -13.03 12.43
C THR A 141 -3.06 -14.47 12.94
N PRO A 142 -2.03 -15.28 12.59
CA PRO A 142 -1.88 -16.61 13.15
C PRO A 142 -1.65 -16.56 14.66
N GLU A 143 -2.31 -17.44 15.39
CA GLU A 143 -2.02 -17.65 16.80
C GLU A 143 -0.64 -18.28 17.03
N GLY A 144 -0.12 -18.14 18.25
CA GLY A 144 1.15 -18.73 18.66
C GLY A 144 2.39 -17.88 18.28
N PRO A 145 3.54 -18.50 17.96
CA PRO A 145 4.81 -17.78 17.83
C PRO A 145 4.88 -16.71 16.74
N ASN A 146 3.97 -16.75 15.76
CA ASN A 146 3.92 -15.83 14.62
C ASN A 146 2.92 -14.69 14.79
N ILE A 147 2.24 -14.59 15.94
CA ILE A 147 1.28 -13.51 16.22
C ILE A 147 1.92 -12.14 15.99
N GLY A 148 1.22 -11.28 15.23
CA GLY A 148 1.65 -9.93 14.88
C GLY A 148 2.80 -9.86 13.85
N LEU A 149 3.41 -10.99 13.46
CA LEU A 149 4.48 -11.03 12.45
C LEU A 149 3.98 -11.43 11.07
N ILE A 150 2.82 -12.07 11.04
CA ILE A 150 2.08 -12.40 9.83
C ILE A 150 0.71 -11.75 9.98
N SER A 151 0.34 -10.96 8.99
CA SER A 151 -0.94 -10.25 8.96
C SER A 151 -1.51 -10.28 7.55
N SER A 152 -2.79 -9.97 7.41
CA SER A 152 -3.45 -9.87 6.11
C SER A 152 -3.71 -8.41 5.73
N LEU A 153 -3.63 -8.11 4.42
CA LEU A 153 -4.11 -6.83 3.90
C LEU A 153 -5.62 -6.68 4.14
N SER A 154 -6.04 -5.47 4.52
CA SER A 154 -7.46 -5.13 4.61
C SER A 154 -8.15 -5.17 3.23
N CYS A 155 -9.48 -5.17 3.20
CA CYS A 155 -10.29 -5.36 1.99
C CYS A 155 -9.93 -4.38 0.85
N PHE A 156 -9.90 -3.08 1.15
CA PHE A 156 -9.67 -2.04 0.14
C PHE A 156 -8.23 -1.52 0.10
N ALA A 157 -7.33 -2.07 0.91
CA ALA A 157 -5.94 -1.64 0.96
C ALA A 157 -5.24 -1.88 -0.38
N ARG A 158 -4.42 -0.92 -0.81
CA ARG A 158 -3.56 -1.01 -2.00
C ARG A 158 -2.12 -0.71 -1.64
N ILE A 159 -1.19 -1.15 -2.47
CA ILE A 159 0.23 -0.84 -2.36
C ILE A 159 0.57 0.12 -3.48
N ASN A 160 1.14 1.28 -3.16
CA ASN A 160 1.55 2.27 -4.15
C ASN A 160 2.88 1.89 -4.82
N GLU A 161 3.30 2.70 -5.80
CA GLU A 161 4.56 2.49 -6.54
C GLU A 161 5.79 2.49 -5.64
N TYR A 162 5.73 3.24 -4.53
CA TYR A 162 6.77 3.29 -3.52
C TYR A 162 6.67 2.17 -2.48
N GLY A 163 5.73 1.23 -2.60
CA GLY A 163 5.58 0.10 -1.68
C GLY A 163 4.92 0.42 -0.33
N PHE A 164 4.35 1.62 -0.15
CA PHE A 164 3.55 1.95 1.04
C PHE A 164 2.11 1.49 0.87
N ILE A 165 1.47 1.10 1.98
CA ILE A 165 0.07 0.68 1.98
C ILE A 165 -0.82 1.92 2.12
N GLU A 166 -1.81 2.00 1.24
CA GLU A 166 -2.78 3.08 1.18
C GLU A 166 -4.19 2.55 1.41
N SER A 167 -5.05 3.41 1.94
CA SER A 167 -6.48 3.13 2.14
C SER A 167 -7.33 4.20 1.44
N PRO A 168 -8.51 3.86 0.92
CA PRO A 168 -9.35 4.82 0.22
C PRO A 168 -10.21 5.66 1.16
N TYR A 169 -10.41 6.92 0.78
CA TYR A 169 -11.24 7.89 1.49
C TYR A 169 -12.10 8.72 0.53
N ARG A 170 -13.24 9.20 1.03
CA ARG A 170 -14.10 10.20 0.38
C ARG A 170 -13.75 11.57 0.91
N ARG A 171 -13.65 12.56 0.04
CA ARG A 171 -13.27 13.92 0.43
C ARG A 171 -14.47 14.67 0.99
N VAL A 172 -14.24 15.51 1.98
CA VAL A 172 -15.25 16.41 2.55
C VAL A 172 -14.85 17.86 2.29
N LYS A 173 -15.85 18.70 2.04
CA LYS A 173 -15.67 20.15 1.94
C LYS A 173 -16.82 20.84 2.66
N ASP A 174 -16.49 21.69 3.64
CA ASP A 174 -17.47 22.47 4.40
C ASP A 174 -18.60 21.63 5.02
N GLY A 175 -18.29 20.40 5.47
CA GLY A 175 -19.26 19.47 6.04
C GLY A 175 -20.11 18.67 5.03
N VAL A 176 -19.80 18.77 3.73
CA VAL A 176 -20.46 18.02 2.66
C VAL A 176 -19.50 16.96 2.11
N VAL A 177 -19.95 15.71 2.05
CA VAL A 177 -19.16 14.63 1.45
C VAL A 177 -19.28 14.71 -0.07
N LEU A 178 -18.13 14.80 -0.74
CA LEU A 178 -18.04 14.91 -2.20
C LEU A 178 -17.65 13.57 -2.80
N ASP A 179 -18.45 13.12 -3.77
CA ASP A 179 -18.15 11.94 -4.57
C ASP A 179 -17.48 12.32 -5.87
N TYR A 180 -16.43 11.56 -6.21
CA TYR A 180 -15.61 11.76 -7.37
C TYR A 180 -15.70 10.57 -8.32
N VAL A 181 -15.51 10.85 -9.60
CA VAL A 181 -15.41 9.85 -10.66
C VAL A 181 -14.14 10.07 -11.46
N ALA A 182 -13.50 8.98 -11.85
CA ALA A 182 -12.35 8.98 -12.75
C ALA A 182 -12.81 8.72 -14.18
N VAL A 183 -12.19 9.40 -15.13
CA VAL A 183 -12.44 9.22 -16.56
C VAL A 183 -11.76 7.93 -17.02
N SER A 184 -12.53 6.90 -17.36
CA SER A 184 -12.00 5.67 -17.95
C SER A 184 -11.81 5.81 -19.46
N ASN A 185 -12.74 6.48 -20.13
CA ASN A 185 -12.64 6.85 -21.54
C ASN A 185 -13.01 8.33 -21.70
N ALA A 186 -12.07 9.11 -22.21
CA ALA A 186 -12.23 10.55 -22.33
C ALA A 186 -13.22 10.99 -23.42
N GLY A 187 -13.56 10.12 -24.38
CA GLY A 187 -14.38 10.51 -25.53
C GLY A 187 -13.81 11.75 -26.23
N GLU A 188 -14.63 12.79 -26.41
CA GLU A 188 -14.24 14.09 -26.97
C GLU A 188 -14.29 15.24 -25.94
N SER A 189 -14.16 14.92 -24.65
CA SER A 189 -14.20 15.90 -23.55
C SER A 189 -12.95 16.78 -23.43
N GLY A 190 -11.83 16.35 -24.03
CA GLY A 190 -10.52 16.97 -23.85
C GLY A 190 -9.77 16.55 -22.57
N LEU A 191 -10.36 15.67 -21.75
CA LEU A 191 -9.72 15.09 -20.58
C LEU A 191 -8.84 13.89 -20.95
N ARG A 192 -8.00 13.46 -20.01
CA ARG A 192 -7.18 12.25 -20.13
C ARG A 192 -7.77 11.13 -19.29
N GLN A 193 -7.46 9.90 -19.69
CA GLN A 193 -7.76 8.73 -18.86
C GLN A 193 -7.06 8.88 -17.51
N GLY A 194 -7.81 8.72 -16.42
CA GLY A 194 -7.32 8.88 -15.05
C GLY A 194 -7.54 10.28 -14.44
N ASP A 195 -7.96 11.28 -15.22
CA ASP A 195 -8.41 12.54 -14.65
C ASP A 195 -9.67 12.30 -13.80
N TYR A 196 -9.80 13.01 -12.68
CA TYR A 196 -10.94 12.88 -11.77
C TYR A 196 -11.73 14.19 -11.65
N LEU A 197 -13.04 14.06 -11.51
CA LEU A 197 -13.99 15.16 -11.41
C LEU A 197 -15.04 14.85 -10.35
N GLU A 198 -15.72 15.88 -9.86
CA GLU A 198 -16.90 15.69 -9.01
C GLU A 198 -18.05 15.06 -9.84
N ILE A 199 -18.89 14.24 -9.19
CA ILE A 199 -20.06 13.62 -9.84
C ILE A 199 -21.00 14.68 -10.45
N SER A 200 -21.18 15.82 -9.80
CA SER A 200 -22.03 16.92 -10.29
C SER A 200 -21.48 17.49 -11.61
N GLU A 201 -20.20 17.82 -11.64
CA GLU A 201 -19.50 18.37 -12.79
C GLU A 201 -19.48 17.39 -13.96
N SER A 202 -19.14 16.13 -13.71
CA SER A 202 -19.09 15.09 -14.75
C SER A 202 -20.43 14.86 -15.43
N LYS A 203 -21.55 14.90 -14.68
CA LYS A 203 -22.91 14.83 -15.23
C LYS A 203 -23.21 16.01 -16.15
N THR A 204 -22.85 17.23 -15.74
CA THR A 204 -23.06 18.42 -16.58
C THR A 204 -22.21 18.37 -17.86
N LEU A 205 -20.97 17.91 -17.78
CA LEU A 205 -20.07 17.79 -18.93
C LEU A 205 -20.56 16.72 -19.90
N ASN A 206 -20.98 15.55 -19.42
CA ASN A 206 -21.57 14.51 -20.25
C ASN A 206 -22.90 14.95 -20.91
N ALA A 207 -23.73 15.74 -20.21
CA ALA A 207 -24.93 16.32 -20.79
C ALA A 207 -24.61 17.31 -21.93
N LYS A 208 -23.58 18.15 -21.77
CA LYS A 208 -23.11 19.07 -22.82
C LYS A 208 -22.58 18.33 -24.04
N LEU A 209 -21.73 17.31 -23.84
CA LEU A 209 -21.20 16.49 -24.93
C LEU A 209 -22.32 15.79 -25.71
N LYS A 210 -23.34 15.28 -25.00
CA LYS A 210 -24.52 14.67 -25.61
C LYS A 210 -25.35 15.69 -26.41
N ALA A 211 -25.49 16.93 -25.92
CA ALA A 211 -26.18 17.99 -26.63
C ALA A 211 -25.42 18.45 -27.90
N GLU A 212 -24.09 18.39 -27.88
CA GLU A 212 -23.22 18.67 -29.03
C GLU A 212 -23.09 17.50 -30.01
N GLY A 213 -23.73 16.35 -29.73
CA GLY A 213 -23.63 15.14 -30.56
C GLY A 213 -22.27 14.45 -30.52
N LYS A 214 -21.41 14.80 -29.56
CA LYS A 214 -20.07 14.24 -29.37
C LYS A 214 -20.11 12.97 -28.52
N ARG A 215 -19.05 12.16 -28.62
CA ARG A 215 -18.90 10.96 -27.80
C ARG A 215 -18.75 11.33 -26.31
N THR A 216 -19.63 10.80 -25.48
CA THR A 216 -19.62 10.99 -24.02
C THR A 216 -18.43 10.29 -23.35
N MET A 217 -18.11 10.71 -22.14
CA MET A 217 -17.09 10.09 -21.30
C MET A 217 -17.65 8.85 -20.61
N ASP A 218 -16.82 7.81 -20.52
CA ASP A 218 -17.07 6.67 -19.63
C ASP A 218 -16.41 6.98 -18.28
N LEU A 219 -17.14 6.76 -17.19
CA LEU A 219 -16.78 7.19 -15.84
C LEU A 219 -16.79 6.00 -14.88
N GLU A 220 -15.80 5.95 -14.00
CA GLU A 220 -15.70 4.94 -12.94
C GLU A 220 -15.66 5.63 -11.56
N PRO A 221 -16.21 5.02 -10.49
CA PRO A 221 -16.11 5.57 -9.14
C PRO A 221 -14.66 5.78 -8.71
N PHE A 222 -14.37 6.95 -8.14
CA PHE A 222 -13.03 7.30 -7.68
C PHE A 222 -13.01 7.55 -6.17
N SER A 223 -11.93 7.13 -5.52
CA SER A 223 -11.66 7.40 -4.11
C SER A 223 -10.20 7.81 -3.95
N PHE A 224 -9.93 8.69 -3.00
CA PHE A 224 -8.58 9.17 -2.73
C PHE A 224 -7.86 8.13 -1.87
N TYR A 225 -6.80 7.54 -2.40
CA TYR A 225 -5.94 6.64 -1.64
C TYR A 225 -4.90 7.46 -0.91
N LEU A 226 -4.84 7.31 0.42
CA LEU A 226 -3.87 8.00 1.25
C LEU A 226 -2.95 6.99 1.95
N SER A 227 -1.65 7.23 1.86
CA SER A 227 -0.65 6.55 2.69
C SER A 227 -0.77 6.98 4.16
N ALA A 228 -0.12 6.26 5.07
CA ALA A 228 -0.16 6.59 6.50
C ALA A 228 0.34 8.03 6.77
N TRP A 229 1.41 8.46 6.08
CA TRP A 229 1.95 9.82 6.21
C TRP A 229 1.01 10.91 5.72
N GLU A 230 0.20 10.62 4.70
CA GLU A 230 -0.78 11.57 4.17
C GLU A 230 -2.00 11.64 5.09
N GLU A 231 -2.49 10.49 5.57
CA GLU A 231 -3.60 10.42 6.53
C GLU A 231 -3.32 11.22 7.81
N ASP A 232 -2.09 11.21 8.34
CA ASP A 232 -1.73 11.95 9.56
C ASP A 232 -1.94 13.47 9.46
N ARG A 233 -2.02 14.01 8.25
CA ARG A 233 -2.22 15.45 8.00
C ARG A 233 -3.69 15.84 8.01
N HIS A 234 -4.58 14.86 8.02
CA HIS A 234 -6.00 15.05 7.82
C HIS A 234 -6.82 14.61 9.03
N THR A 235 -8.01 15.19 9.14
CA THR A 235 -9.03 14.74 10.08
C THR A 235 -10.04 13.87 9.35
N ILE A 236 -10.11 12.59 9.72
CA ILE A 236 -10.92 11.59 9.02
C ILE A 236 -12.07 11.12 9.90
N ALA A 237 -13.31 11.30 9.43
CA ALA A 237 -14.50 10.80 10.10
C ALA A 237 -14.82 9.35 9.73
N GLN A 238 -15.56 8.67 10.61
CA GLN A 238 -15.91 7.25 10.45
C GLN A 238 -16.93 7.01 9.34
N ALA A 239 -17.01 5.77 8.83
CA ALA A 239 -17.92 5.43 7.72
C ALA A 239 -19.40 5.41 8.14
N ASN A 240 -19.70 5.35 9.43
CA ASN A 240 -21.04 5.23 10.01
C ASN A 240 -21.68 6.59 10.34
N ILE A 241 -21.02 7.72 10.03
CA ILE A 241 -21.58 9.04 10.25
C ILE A 241 -22.89 9.21 9.48
N LYS A 242 -23.85 9.96 10.06
CA LYS A 242 -25.14 10.19 9.42
C LYS A 242 -25.04 11.31 8.40
N LEU A 243 -25.44 11.00 7.17
CA LEU A 243 -25.53 11.94 6.06
C LEU A 243 -27.00 12.19 5.69
N ASP A 244 -27.32 13.39 5.24
CA ASP A 244 -28.62 13.71 4.66
C ASP A 244 -28.70 13.34 3.16
N GLU A 245 -29.83 13.63 2.50
CA GLU A 245 -30.06 13.34 1.07
C GLU A 245 -29.09 14.08 0.13
N HIS A 246 -28.45 15.13 0.61
CA HIS A 246 -27.48 15.95 -0.11
C HIS A 246 -26.03 15.64 0.31
N LEU A 247 -25.81 14.56 1.07
CA LEU A 247 -24.50 14.15 1.60
C LEU A 247 -23.90 15.14 2.61
N ASN A 248 -24.70 16.01 3.23
CA ASN A 248 -24.24 16.82 4.34
C ASN A 248 -24.17 15.99 5.62
N ILE A 249 -23.16 16.24 6.43
CA ILE A 249 -23.04 15.68 7.77
C ILE A 249 -24.12 16.29 8.66
N VAL A 250 -25.00 15.42 9.20
CA VAL A 250 -26.16 15.85 9.99
C VAL A 250 -25.75 16.41 11.35
N GLN A 251 -24.74 15.81 11.98
CA GLN A 251 -24.28 16.16 13.32
C GLN A 251 -23.27 17.31 13.24
N ASP A 252 -23.37 18.29 14.15
CA ASP A 252 -22.41 19.41 14.18
C ASP A 252 -21.04 19.00 14.74
N ILE A 253 -21.04 18.06 15.70
CA ILE A 253 -19.83 17.45 16.26
C ILE A 253 -19.81 15.98 15.85
N VAL A 254 -18.69 15.52 15.30
CA VAL A 254 -18.52 14.15 14.82
C VAL A 254 -17.28 13.48 15.40
N ASP A 255 -17.36 12.16 15.58
CA ASP A 255 -16.23 11.31 15.89
C ASP A 255 -15.30 11.20 14.68
N ALA A 256 -14.07 11.64 14.86
CA ALA A 256 -13.03 11.60 13.85
C ALA A 256 -11.73 11.06 14.44
N ARG A 257 -10.78 10.79 13.56
CA ARG A 257 -9.40 10.47 13.92
C ARG A 257 -8.43 11.47 13.32
N ARG A 258 -7.38 11.78 14.07
CA ARG A 258 -6.28 12.65 13.66
C ARG A 258 -5.00 12.15 14.29
N GLN A 259 -3.98 11.86 13.47
CA GLN A 259 -2.68 11.34 13.93
C GLN A 259 -2.83 10.12 14.87
N GLY A 260 -3.67 9.16 14.47
CA GLY A 260 -3.94 7.94 15.24
C GLY A 260 -4.83 8.11 16.49
N ASN A 261 -5.19 9.34 16.89
CA ASN A 261 -6.03 9.59 18.05
C ASN A 261 -7.49 9.82 17.66
N PHE A 262 -8.42 9.29 18.47
CA PHE A 262 -9.85 9.59 18.34
C PHE A 262 -10.16 10.95 18.98
N VAL A 263 -10.82 11.81 18.22
CA VAL A 263 -11.13 13.20 18.58
C VAL A 263 -12.56 13.55 18.17
N LEU A 264 -13.19 14.44 18.94
CA LEU A 264 -14.45 15.08 18.57
C LEU A 264 -14.15 16.40 17.87
N VAL A 265 -14.65 16.58 16.65
CA VAL A 265 -14.40 17.76 15.82
C VAL A 265 -15.70 18.32 15.26
N ASN A 266 -15.71 19.60 14.88
CA ASN A 266 -16.86 20.12 14.15
C ASN A 266 -16.89 19.53 12.74
N LYS A 267 -18.08 19.36 12.15
CA LYS A 267 -18.23 18.84 10.79
C LYS A 267 -17.47 19.65 9.72
N ALA A 268 -17.24 20.93 9.97
CA ALA A 268 -16.48 21.82 9.07
C ALA A 268 -14.96 21.51 9.08
N ASP A 269 -14.46 20.89 10.15
CA ASP A 269 -13.05 20.54 10.32
C ASP A 269 -12.71 19.13 9.79
N VAL A 270 -13.69 18.44 9.20
CA VAL A 270 -13.51 17.10 8.61
C VAL A 270 -12.99 17.23 7.19
N ASP A 271 -11.86 16.61 6.90
CA ASP A 271 -11.24 16.60 5.57
C ASP A 271 -11.70 15.40 4.72
N TYR A 272 -11.87 14.25 5.37
CA TYR A 272 -12.16 12.97 4.71
C TYR A 272 -13.12 12.10 5.54
N VAL A 273 -13.76 11.15 4.87
CA VAL A 273 -14.61 10.11 5.48
C VAL A 273 -14.20 8.74 4.93
N ASP A 274 -14.24 7.74 5.80
CA ASP A 274 -14.07 6.34 5.43
C ASP A 274 -15.07 5.88 4.36
N VAL A 275 -14.64 5.02 3.43
CA VAL A 275 -15.53 4.55 2.34
C VAL A 275 -16.54 3.52 2.84
N SER A 276 -16.12 2.63 3.74
CA SER A 276 -16.96 1.54 4.24
C SER A 276 -16.44 1.02 5.57
N PRO A 277 -17.30 0.58 6.51
CA PRO A 277 -16.84 -0.12 7.72
C PRO A 277 -15.99 -1.36 7.41
N LYS A 278 -16.27 -2.04 6.29
CA LYS A 278 -15.53 -3.23 5.84
C LYS A 278 -14.08 -2.93 5.44
N GLN A 279 -13.70 -1.66 5.31
CA GLN A 279 -12.32 -1.29 4.99
C GLN A 279 -11.34 -1.66 6.09
N LEU A 280 -11.82 -1.81 7.33
CA LEU A 280 -10.98 -2.11 8.49
C LEU A 280 -10.43 -3.52 8.48
N VAL A 281 -11.23 -4.47 7.99
CA VAL A 281 -10.97 -5.90 8.13
C VAL A 281 -10.47 -6.50 6.82
N SER A 282 -9.91 -7.70 6.91
CA SER A 282 -9.48 -8.47 5.75
C SER A 282 -10.66 -9.13 5.03
N VAL A 283 -10.37 -9.73 3.88
CA VAL A 283 -11.35 -10.48 3.07
C VAL A 283 -12.01 -11.59 3.90
N ALA A 284 -11.23 -12.38 4.64
CA ALA A 284 -11.78 -13.48 5.45
C ALA A 284 -12.65 -12.96 6.60
N ALA A 285 -12.16 -11.99 7.36
CA ALA A 285 -12.93 -11.40 8.46
C ALA A 285 -14.21 -10.70 7.99
N SER A 286 -14.21 -10.11 6.79
CA SER A 286 -15.40 -9.45 6.22
C SER A 286 -16.56 -10.39 5.87
N LEU A 287 -16.31 -11.70 5.89
CA LEU A 287 -17.31 -12.74 5.62
C LEU A 287 -17.97 -13.27 6.91
N VAL A 288 -17.49 -12.87 8.09
CA VAL A 288 -18.11 -13.23 9.37
C VAL A 288 -19.34 -12.35 9.58
N PRO A 289 -20.56 -12.93 9.68
CA PRO A 289 -21.76 -12.16 9.97
C PRO A 289 -21.74 -11.70 11.43
N PHE A 290 -22.29 -10.51 11.70
CA PHE A 290 -22.40 -9.95 13.06
C PHE A 290 -21.07 -9.84 13.82
N LEU A 291 -19.97 -9.58 13.10
CA LEU A 291 -18.63 -9.40 13.68
C LEU A 291 -18.59 -8.31 14.77
N GLU A 292 -19.51 -7.36 14.74
CA GLU A 292 -19.69 -6.32 15.77
C GLU A 292 -20.20 -6.84 17.13
N HIS A 293 -20.62 -8.11 17.22
CA HIS A 293 -21.16 -8.74 18.42
C HIS A 293 -20.23 -9.80 19.04
N ASP A 294 -19.11 -10.10 18.39
CA ASP A 294 -18.08 -11.04 18.85
C ASP A 294 -16.87 -10.30 19.46
#